data_AF-A0A537H958-F1
#
_entry.id   AF-A0A537H958-F1
#
_cell.length_a   1.000
_cell.length_b   1.000
_cell.length_c   1.000
_cell.angle_alpha   90.00
_cell.angle_beta   90.00
_cell.angle_gamma   90.00
#
_symmetry.space_group_name_H-M   'P 1'
#
loop_
_entity.id
_entity.type
_entity.pdbx_description
1 polymer ?
#
loop_
_entity_poly.entity_id
_entity_poly.type
_entity_poly.pdbx_seq_one_letter_code
_entity_poly.pdbx_strand_id
1 'polypeptide(L)'
;IIRLVLYESLLIGALGTLLGLGVSYTVLKSVSIPVVQTINVSVILVPSTFIYATILGLSVSFVAALYPALRIAKVRPQEVFRFG
;
A
#
# COMPACT_ATOMS: atom_id res chain seq x y z
N ILE A 1 -9.45 20.43 -3.93
CA ILE A 1 -9.86 19.33 -3.01
C ILE A 1 -9.60 17.96 -3.65
N ILE A 2 -10.21 17.61 -4.78
CA ILE A 2 -9.99 16.29 -5.45
C ILE A 2 -8.52 16.00 -5.75
N ARG A 3 -7.76 16.93 -6.34
CA ARG A 3 -6.31 16.74 -6.58
C ARG A 3 -5.53 16.52 -5.28
N LEU A 4 -5.86 17.27 -4.23
CA LEU A 4 -5.20 17.15 -2.91
C LEU A 4 -5.46 15.78 -2.29
N VAL A 5 -6.73 15.33 -2.28
CA VAL A 5 -7.12 14.01 -1.77
C VAL A 5 -6.45 12.88 -2.55
N LEU A 6 -6.33 13.02 -3.87
CA LEU A 6 -5.61 12.06 -4.71
C LEU A 6 -4.11 12.02 -4.39
N TYR A 7 -3.45 13.18 -4.24
CA TYR A 7 -2.04 13.22 -3.85
C TYR A 7 -1.78 12.65 -2.47
N GLU A 8 -2.62 12.99 -1.49
CA GLU A 8 -2.51 12.50 -0.12
C GLU A 8 -2.68 10.97 -0.06
N SER A 9 -3.69 10.45 -0.76
CA SER A 9 -3.93 9.01 -0.83
C SER A 9 -2.82 8.26 -1.57
N LEU A 10 -2.26 8.85 -2.63
CA LEU A 10 -1.15 8.26 -3.38
C LEU A 10 0.14 8.27 -2.54
N LEU A 11 0.41 9.34 -1.79
CA LEU A 11 1.53 9.42 -0.86
C LEU A 11 1.41 8.38 0.25
N ILE A 12 0.24 8.27 0.88
CA ILE A 12 -0.01 7.27 1.93
C ILE A 12 0.13 5.85 1.36
N GLY A 13 -0.41 5.61 0.16
CA GLY A 13 -0.27 4.34 -0.55
C GLY A 13 1.19 3.99 -0.83
N ALA A 14 1.95 4.92 -1.41
CA ALA A 14 3.37 4.72 -1.72
C ALA A 14 4.19 4.46 -0.44
N LEU A 15 4.00 5.26 0.62
CA LEU A 15 4.67 5.05 1.90
C LEU A 15 4.29 3.71 2.54
N GLY A 16 3.01 3.33 2.49
CA GLY A 16 2.55 2.03 2.98
C GLY A 16 3.17 0.86 2.22
N THR A 17 3.28 0.95 0.89
CA THR A 17 3.96 -0.08 0.08
C THR A 17 5.45 -0.17 0.41
N LEU A 18 6.14 0.97 0.54
CA LEU A 18 7.56 1.00 0.87
C LEU A 18 7.83 0.38 2.25
N LEU A 19 7.02 0.74 3.26
CA LEU A 19 7.11 0.16 4.59
C LEU A 19 6.77 -1.33 4.58
N GLY A 20 5.74 -1.76 3.85
CA GLY A 20 5.35 -3.18 3.74
C GLY A 20 6.44 -4.05 3.12
N LEU A 21 7.14 -3.54 2.08
CA LEU A 21 8.29 -4.21 1.47
C LEU A 21 9.47 -4.29 2.45
N GLY A 22 9.73 -3.20 3.18
CA GLY A 22 10.76 -3.16 4.22
C GLY A 22 10.51 -4.17 5.33
N VAL A 23 9.28 -4.24 5.83
CA VAL A 23 8.86 -5.23 6.85
C VAL A 23 8.94 -6.65 6.30
N SER A 24 8.51 -6.88 5.06
CA SER A 24 8.60 -8.22 4.45
C SER A 24 10.05 -8.69 4.34
N TYR A 25 10.97 -7.80 3.98
CA TYR A 25 12.39 -8.10 3.92
C TYR A 25 13.00 -8.40 5.29
N THR A 26 12.67 -7.61 6.33
CA THR A 26 13.19 -7.86 7.68
C THR A 26 12.65 -9.15 8.28
N VAL A 27 11.35 -9.42 8.10
CA VAL A 27 10.72 -10.68 8.52
C VAL A 27 11.39 -11.87 7.85
N LEU A 28 11.61 -11.80 6.53
CA LEU A 28 12.23 -12.90 5.80
C LEU A 28 13.68 -13.14 6.25
N LYS A 29 14.44 -12.08 6.52
CA LYS A 29 15.79 -12.20 7.09
C LYS A 29 15.76 -12.84 8.48
N SER A 30 14.82 -12.40 9.34
CA SER A 30 14.66 -12.93 10.69
C SER A 30 14.17 -14.37 10.73
N VAL A 31 13.39 -14.82 9.75
CA VAL A 31 12.92 -16.21 9.62
C VAL A 31 13.98 -17.12 8.98
N SER A 32 14.74 -16.61 8.00
CA SER A 32 15.79 -17.39 7.33
C SER A 32 16.89 -17.83 8.29
N ILE A 33 17.27 -17.00 9.26
CA ILE A 33 18.33 -17.31 10.25
C ILE A 33 18.01 -18.57 11.09
N PRO A 34 16.86 -18.67 11.79
CA PRO A 34 16.50 -19.84 12.57
C PRO A 34 16.11 -21.05 11.70
N VAL A 35 15.46 -20.83 10.54
CA VAL A 35 15.05 -21.95 9.65
C VAL A 35 16.24 -22.71 9.07
N VAL A 36 17.30 -22.00 8.69
CA VAL A 36 18.55 -22.63 8.23
C VAL A 36 19.22 -23.41 9.36
N GLN A 37 19.16 -22.92 10.60
CA GLN A 37 19.75 -23.60 11.76
C GLN A 37 18.96 -24.83 12.23
N THR A 38 17.64 -24.87 12.03
CA THR A 38 16.78 -25.93 12.59
C THR A 38 16.35 -27.00 11.58
N ILE A 39 16.10 -26.65 10.31
CA ILE A 39 15.43 -27.57 9.36
C ILE A 39 16.19 -27.70 8.01
N ASN A 40 17.30 -27.00 7.82
CA ASN A 40 18.12 -27.06 6.61
C ASN A 40 17.32 -26.79 5.30
N VAL A 41 16.23 -26.03 5.40
CA VAL A 41 15.41 -25.59 4.26
C VAL A 41 15.92 -24.24 3.80
N SER A 42 16.39 -24.14 2.56
CA SER A 42 16.78 -22.86 1.98
C SER A 42 15.56 -22.02 1.64
N VAL A 43 15.41 -20.90 2.33
CA VAL A 43 14.46 -19.85 1.97
C VAL A 43 15.02 -19.10 0.76
N ILE A 44 14.41 -19.30 -0.41
CA ILE A 44 14.83 -18.67 -1.66
C ILE A 44 14.10 -17.34 -1.82
N LEU A 45 14.86 -16.25 -1.91
CA LEU A 45 14.32 -14.95 -2.26
C LEU A 45 14.09 -14.89 -3.77
N VAL A 46 12.84 -14.83 -4.21
CA VAL A 46 12.50 -14.65 -5.63
C VAL A 46 12.21 -13.18 -5.89
N PRO A 47 13.04 -12.44 -6.64
CA PRO A 47 12.86 -10.99 -6.83
C PRO A 47 11.54 -10.61 -7.53
N SER A 48 10.96 -11.53 -8.31
CA SER A 48 9.71 -11.29 -9.01
C SER A 48 8.53 -11.07 -8.05
N THR A 49 8.50 -11.72 -6.89
CA THR A 49 7.41 -11.54 -5.91
C THR A 49 7.38 -10.13 -5.33
N PHE A 50 8.54 -9.49 -5.15
CA PHE A 50 8.63 -8.09 -4.72
C PHE A 50 8.06 -7.12 -5.77
N ILE A 51 8.31 -7.39 -7.05
CA ILE A 51 7.75 -6.59 -8.15
C ILE A 51 6.22 -6.72 -8.19
N TYR A 52 5.71 -7.96 -8.12
CA TYR A 52 4.26 -8.19 -8.07
C TYR A 52 3.59 -7.56 -6.85
N ALA A 53 4.22 -7.66 -5.67
CA ALA A 53 3.73 -7.05 -4.44
C ALA A 53 3.69 -5.51 -4.54
N THR A 54 4.69 -4.90 -5.17
CA THR A 54 4.73 -3.44 -5.41
C THR A 54 3.60 -3.00 -6.34
N ILE A 55 3.43 -3.70 -7.47
CA ILE A 55 2.38 -3.39 -8.44
C ILE A 55 0.99 -3.56 -7.81
N LEU A 56 0.77 -4.65 -7.07
CA LEU A 56 -0.49 -4.89 -6.36
C LEU A 56 -0.75 -3.82 -5.31
N GLY A 57 0.24 -3.52 -4.47
CA GLY A 57 0.09 -2.52 -3.40
C GLY A 57 -0.23 -1.13 -3.94
N LEU A 58 0.43 -0.70 -5.02
CA LEU A 58 0.12 0.56 -5.69
C LEU A 58 -1.26 0.54 -6.34
N SER A 59 -1.63 -0.55 -7.01
CA SER A 59 -2.94 -0.69 -7.66
C SER A 59 -4.08 -0.63 -6.64
N VAL A 60 -3.94 -1.35 -5.51
CA VAL A 60 -4.92 -1.34 -4.43
C VAL A 60 -5.03 0.05 -3.81
N SER A 61 -3.91 0.71 -3.55
CA SER A 61 -3.89 2.08 -3.01
C SER A 61 -4.57 3.07 -3.95
N PHE A 62 -4.34 2.93 -5.26
CA PHE A 62 -4.95 3.78 -6.27
C PHE A 62 -6.46 3.57 -6.36
N VAL A 63 -6.93 2.32 -6.36
CA VAL A 63 -8.37 2.00 -6.35
C VAL A 63 -9.03 2.50 -5.06
N ALA A 64 -8.37 2.33 -3.92
CA ALA A 64 -8.84 2.82 -2.63
C ALA A 64 -8.93 4.36 -2.58
N ALA A 65 -8.02 5.07 -3.25
CA ALA A 65 -8.03 6.54 -3.37
C ALA A 65 -9.12 7.05 -4.33
N LEU A 66 -9.44 6.28 -5.37
CA LEU A 66 -10.38 6.69 -6.41
C LEU A 66 -11.83 6.76 -5.88
N TYR A 67 -12.21 5.83 -4.99
CA TYR A 67 -13.54 5.80 -4.38
C TYR A 67 -13.91 7.08 -3.61
N PRO A 68 -13.14 7.56 -2.61
CA PRO A 68 -13.45 8.79 -1.90
C PRO A 68 -13.32 10.01 -2.80
N ALA A 69 -12.38 10.04 -3.74
CA ALA A 69 -12.24 11.14 -4.70
C ALA A 69 -13.51 11.34 -5.55
N LEU A 70 -14.07 10.25 -6.07
CA LEU A 70 -15.34 10.26 -6.82
C LEU A 70 -16.54 10.61 -5.94
N ARG A 71 -16.54 10.16 -4.68
CA ARG A 71 -17.60 10.49 -3.72
C ARG A 71 -17.63 11.99 -3.42
N ILE A 72 -16.47 12.60 -3.18
CA ILE A 72 -16.34 14.04 -2.92
C ILE A 72 -16.73 14.87 -4.16
N ALA A 73 -16.38 14.41 -5.35
CA ALA A 73 -16.75 15.08 -6.61
C ALA A 73 -18.27 15.16 -6.84
N LYS A 74 -19.06 14.25 -6.25
CA LYS A 74 -20.52 14.23 -6.39
C LYS A 74 -21.24 15.08 -5.35
N VAL A 75 -20.57 15.55 -4.30
CA VAL A 75 -21.19 16.38 -3.25
C VAL A 75 -21.40 17.79 -3.79
N ARG A 76 -22.65 18.27 -3.78
CA ARG A 76 -22.97 19.64 -4.22
C ARG A 76 -22.53 20.62 -3.12
N PRO A 77 -21.75 21.67 -3.43
CA PRO A 77 -21.25 22.63 -2.42
C PRO A 77 -22.37 23.23 -1.56
N GLN A 78 -23.53 23.47 -2.19
CA GLN A 78 -24.75 24.02 -1.59
C GLN A 78 -25.38 23.14 -0.50
N GLU A 79 -25.17 21.82 -0.49
CA GLU A 79 -25.66 20.94 0.59
C GLU A 79 -24.74 20.97 1.81
N VAL A 80 -23.44 21.22 1.63
CA VAL A 80 -22.45 21.24 2.71
C VAL A 80 -22.62 22.47 3.60
N PHE A 81 -22.94 23.64 3.03
CA PHE A 81 -23.18 24.87 3.81
C PHE A 81 -24.53 24.91 4.52
N ARG A 82 -25.48 24.01 4.19
CA ARG A 82 -26.80 23.96 4.84
C ARG A 82 -26.82 23.11 6.12
N PHE A 83 -25.83 22.24 6.27
CA PHE A 83 -25.69 21.33 7.42
C PHE A 83 -24.32 21.48 8.14
N GLY A 84 -23.57 22.55 7.82
CA GLY A 84 -22.31 22.91 8.46
C GLY A 84 -22.50 23.78 9.69
#